data_AF-A0A8T6UAP0-F1
#
_entry.id   AF-A0A8T6UAP0-F1
#
_cell.length_a   1.000
_cell.length_b   1.000
_cell.length_c   1.000
_cell.angle_alpha   90.00
_cell.angle_beta   90.00
_cell.angle_gamma   90.00
#
_symmetry.space_group_name_H-M   'P 1'
#
loop_
_entity.id
_entity.type
_entity.pdbx_description
1 polymer ?
#
loop_
_entity_poly.entity_id
_entity_poly.type
_entity_poly.pdbx_seq_one_letter_code
_entity_poly.pdbx_strand_id
1 'polypeptide(L)'
;MFSEWKFAAKDIAEKPDLFMSGHRACAGCAPATVLRLIMKALRGPTIATFATGCMEVVSTIYPYTSWKIPYIHTAFENVAANASGIEAALKILKKKGRIPQEHVDVIAFAGDG
;
A
#
# COMPACT_ATOMS: atom_id res chain seq x y z
N MET A 1 -3.08 -18.89 4.09
CA MET A 1 -2.25 -19.27 5.25
C MET A 1 -1.80 -17.98 5.92
N PHE A 2 -2.45 -17.59 7.01
CA PHE A 2 -2.08 -16.37 7.73
C PHE A 2 -0.73 -16.63 8.41
N SER A 3 0.30 -15.86 8.04
CA SER A 3 1.62 -15.97 8.65
C SER A 3 1.52 -15.77 10.16
N GLU A 4 2.18 -16.61 10.97
CA GLU A 4 2.31 -16.39 12.41
C GLU A 4 2.88 -14.98 12.65
N TRP A 5 2.18 -14.19 13.46
CA TRP A 5 2.54 -12.80 13.72
C TRP A 5 3.75 -12.74 14.65
N LYS A 6 4.93 -12.65 14.05
CA LYS A 6 6.20 -12.44 14.75
C LYS A 6 6.52 -10.93 14.77
N PHE A 7 6.67 -10.39 15.99
CA PHE A 7 6.81 -8.95 16.22
C PHE A 7 8.23 -8.50 16.59
N ALA A 8 9.20 -9.41 16.69
CA ALA A 8 10.55 -8.99 17.02
C ALA A 8 11.18 -8.26 15.82
N ALA A 9 12.06 -7.30 16.10
CA ALA A 9 12.71 -6.50 15.07
C ALA A 9 13.43 -7.35 14.01
N LYS A 10 14.02 -8.48 14.42
CA LYS A 10 14.66 -9.46 13.52
C LYS A 10 13.66 -10.04 12.50
N ASP A 11 12.45 -10.37 12.93
CA ASP A 11 11.45 -11.02 12.07
C ASP A 11 10.90 -10.02 11.04
N ILE A 12 10.74 -8.76 11.46
CA ILE A 12 10.32 -7.65 10.58
C ILE A 12 11.42 -7.32 9.57
N ALA A 13 12.69 -7.37 9.98
CA ALA A 13 13.83 -7.09 9.11
C ALA A 13 13.94 -8.12 7.96
N GLU A 14 13.62 -9.39 8.22
CA GLU A 14 13.64 -10.46 7.21
C GLU A 14 12.51 -10.36 6.17
N LYS A 15 11.42 -9.64 6.46
CA LYS A 15 10.32 -9.46 5.50
C LYS A 15 10.76 -8.64 4.28
N PRO A 16 10.35 -9.02 3.06
CA PRO A 16 10.66 -8.23 1.86
C PRO A 16 10.06 -6.83 1.97
N ASP A 17 10.79 -5.84 1.45
CA ASP A 17 10.27 -4.48 1.32
C ASP A 17 9.24 -4.43 0.17
N LEU A 18 8.04 -3.93 0.45
CA LEU A 18 7.01 -3.65 -0.56
C LEU A 18 6.89 -2.16 -0.88
N PHE A 19 7.46 -1.31 -0.03
CA PHE A 19 7.82 0.07 -0.35
C PHE A 19 9.34 0.11 -0.50
N MET A 20 9.79 0.17 -1.75
CA MET A 20 11.16 -0.01 -2.18
C MET A 20 11.99 1.28 -2.01
N SER A 21 13.31 1.13 -1.96
CA SER A 21 14.23 2.25 -2.20
C SER A 21 14.05 2.84 -3.60
N GLY A 22 14.40 4.12 -3.79
CA GLY A 22 14.31 4.80 -5.09
C GLY A 22 13.27 5.92 -5.17
N HIS A 23 12.66 6.28 -4.03
CA HIS A 23 11.79 7.46 -3.91
C HIS A 23 12.60 8.75 -3.71
N ARG A 24 12.01 9.90 -4.05
CA ARG A 24 12.63 11.23 -3.87
C ARG A 24 12.25 11.94 -2.56
N ALA A 25 11.91 11.18 -1.52
CA ALA A 25 11.65 11.74 -0.20
C ALA A 25 12.92 12.38 0.39
N CYS A 26 12.74 13.39 1.27
CA CYS A 26 13.85 14.04 1.98
C CYS A 26 14.69 13.04 2.77
N ALA A 27 15.96 13.37 3.01
CA ALA A 27 16.80 12.61 3.94
C ALA A 27 16.15 12.58 5.34
N GLY A 28 15.93 11.39 5.88
CA GLY A 28 15.24 11.22 7.16
C GLY A 28 13.72 11.43 7.12
N CYS A 29 13.08 11.35 5.95
CA CYS A 29 11.63 11.48 5.82
C CYS A 29 10.89 10.43 6.69
N ALA A 30 10.22 10.90 7.74
CA ALA A 30 9.48 10.04 8.65
C ALA A 30 8.30 9.32 7.96
N PRO A 31 7.45 9.98 7.14
CA PRO A 31 6.38 9.29 6.40
C PRO A 31 6.88 8.15 5.51
N ALA A 32 8.02 8.29 4.84
CA ALA A 32 8.60 7.20 4.03
C ALA A 32 9.02 6.01 4.89
N THR A 33 9.60 6.26 6.08
CA THR A 33 9.95 5.21 7.03
C THR A 33 8.71 4.49 7.56
N VAL A 34 7.66 5.25 7.89
CA VAL A 34 6.39 4.69 8.36
C VAL A 34 5.72 3.84 7.28
N LEU A 35 5.67 4.30 6.03
CA LEU A 35 5.11 3.51 4.92
C LEU A 35 5.86 2.19 4.73
N ARG A 36 7.19 2.20 4.84
CA ARG A 36 7.99 0.96 4.81
C ARG A 36 7.60 0.00 5.93
N LEU A 37 7.39 0.50 7.13
CA LEU A 37 6.98 -0.32 8.28
C LEU A 37 5.54 -0.86 8.11
N ILE A 38 4.61 -0.03 7.64
CA ILE A 38 3.23 -0.46 7.33
C ILE A 38 3.25 -1.59 6.31
N MET A 39 4.06 -1.47 5.26
CA MET A 39 4.23 -2.51 4.25
C MET A 39 4.77 -3.83 4.83
N LYS A 40 5.64 -3.77 5.84
CA LYS A 40 6.12 -4.98 6.55
C LYS A 40 5.08 -5.57 7.50
N ALA A 41 4.07 -4.80 7.91
CA ALA A 41 2.99 -5.27 8.77
C ALA A 41 1.87 -5.99 8.00
N LEU A 42 1.89 -5.97 6.66
CA LEU A 42 0.86 -6.59 5.83
C LEU A 42 0.81 -8.11 6.02
N ARG A 43 -0.40 -8.66 5.93
CA ARG A 43 -0.69 -10.09 6.13
C ARG A 43 -0.88 -10.88 4.83
N GLY A 44 -0.96 -10.20 3.69
CA GLY A 44 -1.26 -10.85 2.42
C GLY A 44 -1.32 -9.86 1.24
N PRO A 45 -1.91 -10.27 0.11
CA PRO A 45 -2.11 -9.40 -1.04
C PRO A 45 -2.81 -8.11 -0.61
N THR A 46 -2.24 -6.98 -1.02
CA THR A 46 -2.69 -5.65 -0.60
C THR A 46 -2.75 -4.74 -1.81
N ILE A 47 -3.78 -3.92 -1.88
CA ILE A 47 -3.92 -2.83 -2.85
C ILE A 47 -3.84 -1.52 -2.08
N ALA A 48 -2.99 -0.60 -2.53
CA ALA A 48 -2.91 0.74 -1.99
C ALA A 48 -3.60 1.74 -2.92
N THR A 49 -4.40 2.63 -2.35
CA THR A 49 -4.86 3.86 -3.01
C THR A 49 -4.32 5.05 -2.23
N PHE A 50 -3.80 6.04 -2.94
CA PHE A 50 -3.07 7.14 -2.31
C PHE A 50 -3.62 8.47 -2.82
N ALA A 51 -4.06 9.33 -1.90
CA ALA A 51 -4.42 10.71 -2.18
C ALA A 51 -3.20 11.48 -2.69
N THR A 52 -3.40 12.45 -3.57
CA THR A 52 -2.34 13.40 -3.93
C THR A 52 -1.69 13.97 -2.66
N GLY A 53 -0.36 14.07 -2.62
CA GLY A 53 0.35 14.55 -1.44
C GLY A 53 1.83 14.22 -1.49
N CYS A 54 2.58 14.62 -0.45
CA CYS A 54 4.03 14.46 -0.44
C CYS A 54 4.45 13.01 -0.73
N MET A 55 3.87 12.04 -0.02
CA MET A 55 4.25 10.64 -0.18
C MET A 55 3.82 10.01 -1.49
N GLU A 56 2.72 10.48 -2.08
CA GLU A 56 2.34 10.11 -3.44
C GLU A 56 3.42 10.63 -4.41
N VAL A 57 3.62 11.95 -4.48
CA VAL A 57 4.51 12.59 -5.46
C VAL A 57 5.93 12.05 -5.39
N VAL A 58 6.50 11.87 -4.19
CA VAL A 58 7.90 11.43 -4.06
C VAL A 58 8.08 9.93 -4.34
N SER A 59 7.03 9.12 -4.26
CA SER A 59 7.12 7.66 -4.42
C SER A 59 6.73 7.17 -5.82
N THR A 60 5.99 7.96 -6.60
CA THR A 60 5.48 7.60 -7.93
C THR A 60 5.87 8.59 -9.03
N ILE A 61 7.14 9.00 -9.05
CA ILE A 61 7.66 9.89 -10.10
C ILE A 61 7.83 9.14 -11.40
N TYR A 62 7.08 9.56 -12.42
CA TYR A 62 7.15 8.98 -13.76
C TYR A 62 8.60 8.86 -14.28
N PRO A 63 8.97 7.73 -14.92
CA PRO A 63 8.17 6.51 -15.18
C PRO A 63 8.22 5.47 -14.05
N TYR A 64 8.70 5.83 -12.87
CA TYR A 64 9.03 4.91 -11.78
C TYR A 64 7.97 4.88 -10.68
N THR A 65 7.94 3.76 -9.96
CA THR A 65 7.17 3.61 -8.72
C THR A 65 8.02 2.89 -7.68
N SER A 66 7.92 3.35 -6.44
CA SER A 66 8.54 2.70 -5.28
C SER A 66 7.64 1.60 -4.69
N TRP A 67 6.45 1.37 -5.26
CA TRP A 67 5.48 0.40 -4.75
C TRP A 67 5.61 -0.93 -5.48
N LYS A 68 5.84 -2.01 -4.71
CA LYS A 68 5.88 -3.40 -5.19
C LYS A 68 4.55 -4.13 -5.00
N ILE A 69 3.47 -3.36 -4.89
CA ILE A 69 2.09 -3.83 -4.80
C ILE A 69 1.23 -3.07 -5.82
N PRO A 70 0.05 -3.58 -6.19
CA PRO A 70 -0.92 -2.77 -6.93
C PRO A 70 -1.19 -1.46 -6.21
N TYR A 71 -1.02 -0.37 -6.94
CA TYR A 71 -1.10 0.99 -6.44
C TYR A 71 -1.94 1.83 -7.39
N ILE A 72 -2.79 2.70 -6.84
CA ILE A 72 -3.54 3.69 -7.62
C ILE A 72 -3.41 5.07 -7.00
N HIS A 73 -2.95 6.03 -7.82
CA HIS A 73 -3.07 7.44 -7.53
C HIS A 73 -4.54 7.86 -7.61
N THR A 74 -4.97 8.71 -6.70
CA THR A 74 -6.30 9.30 -6.72
C THR A 74 -6.25 10.78 -6.35
N ALA A 75 -7.34 11.50 -6.57
CA ALA A 75 -7.37 12.93 -6.26
C ALA A 75 -7.29 13.14 -4.74
N PHE A 76 -6.92 14.36 -4.36
CA PHE A 76 -6.71 14.74 -2.96
C PHE A 76 -7.93 14.40 -2.08
N GLU A 77 -9.12 14.70 -2.57
CA GLU A 77 -10.36 14.69 -1.80
C GLU A 77 -11.09 13.32 -1.76
N ASN A 78 -10.65 12.30 -2.50
CA ASN A 78 -11.50 11.14 -2.79
C ASN A 78 -10.86 9.76 -2.54
N VAL A 79 -9.74 9.67 -1.81
CA VAL A 79 -9.06 8.39 -1.55
C VAL A 79 -9.93 7.34 -0.85
N ALA A 80 -10.79 7.76 0.09
CA ALA A 80 -11.73 6.86 0.77
C ALA A 80 -12.83 6.34 -0.17
N ALA A 81 -13.32 7.19 -1.07
CA ALA A 81 -14.29 6.77 -2.10
C ALA A 81 -13.64 5.78 -3.08
N ASN A 82 -12.38 6.03 -3.47
CA ASN A 82 -11.63 5.11 -4.33
C ASN A 82 -11.42 3.75 -3.66
N ALA A 83 -11.01 3.73 -2.38
CA ALA A 83 -10.88 2.50 -1.59
C ALA A 83 -12.20 1.71 -1.53
N SER A 84 -13.32 2.39 -1.30
CA SER A 84 -14.65 1.77 -1.29
C SER A 84 -15.00 1.15 -2.65
N GLY A 85 -14.63 1.81 -3.76
CA GLY A 85 -14.79 1.27 -5.11
C GLY A 85 -13.95 0.02 -5.36
N ILE A 86 -12.70 0.01 -4.90
CA ILE A 86 -11.80 -1.17 -4.98
C ILE A 86 -12.41 -2.34 -4.21
N GLU A 87 -12.89 -2.10 -2.99
CA GLU A 87 -13.52 -3.12 -2.14
C GLU A 87 -14.77 -3.71 -2.80
N ALA A 88 -15.65 -2.87 -3.34
CA ALA A 88 -16.84 -3.30 -4.07
C ALA A 88 -16.48 -4.12 -5.33
N ALA A 89 -15.44 -3.71 -6.06
CA ALA A 89 -14.96 -4.43 -7.22
C ALA A 89 -14.42 -5.82 -6.85
N LEU A 90 -13.61 -5.91 -5.79
CA LEU A 90 -13.08 -7.18 -5.26
C LEU A 90 -14.21 -8.14 -4.88
N LYS A 91 -15.26 -7.67 -4.20
CA LYS A 91 -16.46 -8.48 -3.89
C LYS A 91 -17.10 -9.08 -5.14
N ILE A 92 -17.30 -8.27 -6.18
CA ILE A 92 -17.92 -8.72 -7.44
C ILE A 92 -17.00 -9.70 -8.17
N LEU A 93 -15.70 -9.42 -8.25
CA LEU A 93 -14.72 -10.29 -8.88
C LEU A 93 -14.63 -11.65 -8.18
N LYS A 94 -14.67 -11.65 -6.84
CA LYS A 94 -14.73 -12.89 -6.04
C LYS A 94 -16.00 -13.68 -6.32
N LYS A 95 -17.18 -13.04 -6.30
CA LYS A 95 -18.47 -13.69 -6.63
C LYS A 95 -18.48 -14.30 -8.04
N LYS A 96 -17.77 -13.68 -8.98
CA LYS A 96 -17.63 -14.16 -10.36
C LYS A 96 -16.51 -15.20 -10.54
N GLY A 97 -15.80 -15.60 -9.48
CA GLY A 97 -14.68 -16.54 -9.56
C GLY A 97 -13.50 -16.03 -10.38
N ARG A 98 -13.34 -14.71 -10.53
CA ARG A 98 -12.29 -14.10 -11.37
C ARG A 98 -10.98 -13.81 -10.64
N ILE A 99 -10.98 -13.93 -9.32
CA ILE A 99 -9.79 -13.77 -8.49
C ILE A 99 -9.70 -14.97 -7.53
N PRO A 100 -8.51 -15.60 -7.40
CA PRO A 100 -8.32 -16.74 -6.49
C PRO A 100 -8.09 -16.31 -5.04
N GLN A 101 -7.87 -15.02 -4.78
CA GLN A 101 -7.57 -14.52 -3.43
C GLN A 101 -8.83 -14.52 -2.56
N GLU A 102 -8.77 -15.26 -1.45
CA GLU A 102 -9.84 -15.25 -0.44
C GLU A 102 -9.97 -13.90 0.26
N HIS A 103 -8.84 -13.23 0.48
CA HIS A 103 -8.76 -11.96 1.17
C HIS A 103 -7.71 -11.05 0.52
N VAL A 104 -8.05 -9.78 0.35
CA VAL A 104 -7.16 -8.72 -0.15
C VAL A 104 -7.36 -7.50 0.75
N ASP A 105 -6.28 -6.98 1.32
CA ASP A 105 -6.35 -5.73 2.09
C ASP A 105 -6.40 -4.53 1.15
N VAL A 106 -7.26 -3.56 1.44
CA VAL A 106 -7.33 -2.28 0.73
C VAL A 106 -6.93 -1.18 1.70
N ILE A 107 -5.87 -0.45 1.38
CA ILE A 107 -5.34 0.61 2.24
C ILE A 107 -5.46 1.95 1.53
N ALA A 108 -6.18 2.87 2.15
CA ALA A 108 -6.22 4.27 1.76
C ALA A 108 -5.16 5.04 2.52
N PHE A 109 -4.20 5.62 1.80
CA PHE A 109 -3.22 6.54 2.38
C PHE A 109 -3.62 7.97 2.06
N ALA A 110 -3.72 8.78 3.11
CA ALA A 110 -3.97 10.21 3.04
C ALA A 110 -2.89 10.97 3.82
N GLY A 111 -2.63 12.20 3.39
CA GLY A 111 -1.92 13.17 4.23
C GLY A 111 -2.81 13.65 5.37
N ASP A 112 -2.33 14.68 6.06
CA ASP A 112 -3.03 15.36 7.16
C ASP A 112 -4.08 16.38 6.69
N GLY A 113 -4.04 16.79 5.42
CA GLY A 113 -4.98 17.76 4.85
C GLY A 113 -6.27 17.16 4.30
#